data_AF-A0A1B6NPQ7-F1
#
_entry.id   AF-A0A1B6NPQ7-F1
#
_cell.length_a   1.000
_cell.length_b   1.000
_cell.length_c   1.000
_cell.angle_alpha   90.00
_cell.angle_beta   90.00
_cell.angle_gamma   90.00
#
_symmetry.space_group_name_H-M   'P 1'
#
loop_
_entity.id
_entity.type
_entity.pdbx_description
1 polymer ?
#
loop_
_entity_poly.entity_id
_entity_poly.type
_entity_poly.pdbx_seq_one_letter_code
_entity_poly.pdbx_strand_id
1 'polypeptide(L)' 'EYDGKTMLESHTGLNIKEREFYILVEYVQGAMRDVGLTYQQENRILKLLAPIKYETVYL' A
#
# COMPACT_ATOMS: atom_id res chain seq x y z
N GLU A 1 0.97 -13.53 12.76
CA GLU A 1 0.94 -12.10 13.18
C GLU A 1 2.24 -11.46 12.73
N TYR A 2 2.25 -10.14 12.54
CA TYR A 2 3.45 -9.38 12.23
C TYR A 2 3.95 -8.74 13.53
N ASP A 3 5.23 -8.94 13.85
CA ASP A 3 5.89 -8.58 15.12
C ASP A 3 6.80 -7.35 15.04
N GLY A 4 6.88 -6.73 13.86
CA GLY A 4 7.66 -5.53 13.62
C GLY A 4 6.92 -4.23 13.98
N LYS A 5 7.53 -3.10 13.61
CA LYS A 5 6.94 -1.77 13.80
C LYS A 5 5.61 -1.63 13.08
N THR A 6 4.64 -1.01 13.74
CA THR A 6 3.36 -0.66 13.11
C THR A 6 3.57 0.24 11.88
N MET A 7 2.56 0.33 11.00
CA MET A 7 2.62 1.24 9.86
C MET A 7 2.80 2.69 10.30
N LEU A 8 2.08 3.11 11.35
CA LEU A 8 2.20 4.43 11.95
C LEU A 8 3.64 4.72 12.41
N GLU A 9 4.23 3.82 13.21
CA GLU A 9 5.61 3.99 13.72
C GLU A 9 6.66 3.99 12.61
N SER A 10 6.42 3.24 11.54
CA SER A 10 7.36 3.09 10.44
C SER A 10 7.40 4.32 9.53
N HIS A 11 6.30 5.09 9.45
CA HIS A 11 6.14 6.14 8.44
C HIS A 11 5.95 7.55 9.00
N THR A 12 5.75 7.70 10.31
CA THR A 12 5.71 9.02 10.97
C THR A 12 6.99 9.82 10.67
N GLY A 13 6.84 11.07 10.24
CA GLY A 13 7.97 11.97 9.97
C GLY A 13 8.63 11.82 8.59
N LEU A 14 8.19 10.87 7.76
CA LEU A 14 8.72 10.68 6.40
C LEU A 14 8.14 11.67 5.37
N ASN A 15 7.11 12.44 5.74
CA ASN A 15 6.48 13.46 4.89
C ASN A 15 5.93 12.90 3.56
N ILE A 16 5.46 11.64 3.57
CA ILE A 16 4.94 10.94 2.40
C ILE A 16 3.71 11.67 1.87
N LYS A 17 3.68 11.89 0.56
CA LYS A 17 2.61 12.57 -0.14
C LYS A 17 1.64 11.57 -0.75
N GLU A 18 0.39 12.01 -0.90
CA GLU A 18 -0.66 11.21 -1.53
C GLU A 18 -0.26 10.70 -2.92
N ARG A 19 0.46 11.52 -3.70
CA ARG A 19 1.02 11.12 -4.99
C ARG A 19 1.98 9.92 -4.88
N GLU A 20 2.84 9.90 -3.88
CA GLU A 20 3.84 8.84 -3.69
C GLU A 20 3.16 7.53 -3.29
N PHE A 21 2.12 7.61 -2.46
CA PHE A 21 1.29 6.45 -2.14
C PHE A 21 0.61 5.87 -3.39
N TYR A 22 0.05 6.70 -4.27
CA TYR A 22 -0.56 6.19 -5.50
C TYR A 22 0.46 5.59 -6.48
N ILE A 23 1.68 6.15 -6.55
CA ILE A 23 2.77 5.53 -7.32
C ILE A 23 3.10 4.13 -6.79
N LEU A 24 3.15 3.94 -5.47
CA LEU A 24 3.31 2.62 -4.87
C LEU A 24 2.15 1.67 -5.27
N VAL A 25 0.90 2.15 -5.21
CA VAL A 25 -0.27 1.36 -5.62
C VAL A 25 -0.13 0.91 -7.08
N GLU A 26 0.25 1.81 -7.98
CA GLU A 26 0.46 1.49 -9.40
C GLU A 26 1.55 0.41 -9.60
N TYR A 27 2.67 0.51 -8.87
CA TYR A 27 3.72 -0.52 -8.93
C TYR A 27 3.23 -1.87 -8.40
N VAL A 28 2.46 -1.90 -7.32
CA VAL A 28 1.89 -3.14 -6.77
C VAL A 28 0.90 -3.75 -7.77
N GLN A 29 0.05 -2.95 -8.41
CA GLN A 29 -0.85 -3.40 -9.48
C GLN A 29 -0.10 -3.98 -10.68
N GLY A 30 0.97 -3.30 -11.12
CA GLY A 30 1.85 -3.80 -12.17
C GLY A 30 2.43 -5.18 -11.82
N ALA A 31 3.04 -5.31 -10.65
CA ALA A 31 3.62 -6.56 -10.18
C ALA A 31 2.59 -7.70 -10.09
N MET A 32 1.36 -7.41 -9.64
CA MET A 32 0.28 -8.40 -9.59
C MET A 32 -0.09 -8.92 -10.98
N ARG A 33 -0.11 -8.04 -11.98
CA ARG A 33 -0.39 -8.42 -13.37
C ARG A 33 0.75 -9.22 -13.99
N ASP A 34 1.99 -8.85 -13.67
CA ASP A 34 3.19 -9.55 -14.15
C ASP A 34 3.24 -11.01 -13.65
N VAL A 35 2.75 -11.28 -12.43
CA VAL A 35 2.62 -12.64 -11.88
C VAL A 35 1.31 -13.35 -12.26
N GLY A 36 0.50 -12.74 -13.13
CA GLY A 36 -0.69 -13.34 -13.71
C GLY A 36 -1.94 -13.33 -12.83
N LEU A 37 -2.03 -12.43 -11.83
CA LEU A 37 -3.26 -12.29 -11.05
C LEU A 37 -4.40 -11.74 -11.92
N THR A 38 -5.59 -12.27 -11.67
CA THR A 38 -6.83 -11.72 -12.23
C THR A 38 -7.19 -10.39 -11.57
N TYR A 39 -7.96 -9.55 -12.26
CA TYR A 39 -8.50 -8.31 -11.67
C TYR A 39 -9.27 -8.53 -10.36
N GLN A 40 -9.94 -9.68 -10.21
CA GLN A 40 -10.65 -10.02 -8.98
C GLN A 40 -9.69 -10.28 -7.81
N GLN A 41 -8.54 -10.93 -8.08
CA GLN A 41 -7.49 -11.14 -7.08
C GLN A 41 -6.79 -9.82 -6.75
N GLU A 42 -6.45 -9.00 -7.75
CA GLU A 42 -5.91 -7.65 -7.59
C GLU A 42 -6.82 -6.80 -6.67
N ASN A 43 -8.12 -6.76 -6.95
CA ASN A 43 -9.08 -5.98 -6.14
C ASN A 43 -9.18 -6.45 -4.68
N ARG A 44 -9.01 -7.75 -4.40
CA ARG A 44 -8.97 -8.26 -3.02
C ARG A 44 -7.75 -7.73 -2.27
N ILE A 45 -6.60 -7.65 -2.92
CA ILE A 45 -5.37 -7.12 -2.33
C ILE A 45 -5.46 -5.61 -2.17
N LEU A 46 -5.94 -4.88 -3.17
CA LEU A 46 -6.13 -3.42 -3.10
C LEU A 46 -7.07 -3.01 -1.96
N LYS A 47 -8.10 -3.81 -1.67
CA LYS A 47 -8.98 -3.57 -0.53
C LYS A 47 -8.25 -3.62 0.82
N LEU A 48 -7.22 -4.46 0.94
CA LEU A 48 -6.38 -4.55 2.14
C LEU A 48 -5.35 -3.41 2.20
N LEU A 49 -4.87 -2.95 1.04
CA LEU A 49 -3.92 -1.84 0.94
C LEU A 49 -4.56 -0.47 1.20
N ALA A 50 -5.82 -0.28 0.80
CA ALA A 50 -6.52 1.01 0.91
C ALA A 50 -6.48 1.67 2.31
N PRO A 51 -6.76 0.98 3.44
CA PRO A 51 -6.73 1.61 4.76
C PRO A 51 -5.33 2.07 5.19
N ILE A 52 -4.26 1.46 4.66
CA ILE A 52 -2.86 1.79 5.00
C ILE A 52 -2.50 3.24 4.65
N LYS A 53 -3.21 3.85 3.68
CA LYS A 53 -3.05 5.26 3.31
C LYS A 53 -3.13 6.19 4.53
N TYR A 54 -4.06 5.92 5.45
CA TYR A 54 -4.27 6.75 6.63
C TYR A 54 -3.17 6.60 7.68
N GLU A 55 -2.43 5.50 7.63
CA GLU A 55 -1.29 5.18 8.51
C GLU A 55 0.06 5.49 7.87
N THR A 56 0.07 6.27 6.77
CA THR A 56 1.30 6.58 6.00
C THR A 56 1.33 8.01 5.47
N VAL A 57 0.22 8.52 4.91
CA VAL A 57 0.19 9.82 4.20
C VAL A 57 -0.18 11.00 5.10
N TYR A 58 -1.01 10.78 6.13
CA TYR A 58 -1.56 11.85 6.98
C TYR A 58 -0.91 11.89 8.37
N LEU A 59 0.40 11.61 8.42
CA LEU A 59 1.20 11.48 9.65
C LEU A 59 2.12 12.67 9.92
#